data_AF-A0A975FN77-F1
#
_entry.id   AF-A0A975FN77-F1
#
_cell.length_a   1.000
_cell.length_b   1.000
_cell.length_c   1.000
_cell.angle_alpha   90.00
_cell.angle_beta   90.00
_cell.angle_gamma   90.00
#
_symmetry.space_group_name_H-M   'P 1'
#
loop_
_entity.id
_entity.type
_entity.pdbx_description
1 polymer ?
#
loop_
_entity_poly.entity_id
_entity_poly.type
_entity_poly.pdbx_seq_one_letter_code
_entity_poly.pdbx_strand_id
1 'polypeptide(L)'
;MAFDFDSLTLGEVAVIEDLSGQSIATIADTVSPKGKALAAVAMVARRRAGEPAFTFNQAMALTLDQANDLIGLNDEEPAEDSDEGKGERSEPSATV
;
A
#
# COMPACT_ATOMS: atom_id res chain seq x y z
N MET A 1 -6.20 -7.63 -5.58
CA MET A 1 -5.23 -7.36 -6.69
C MET A 1 -4.68 -5.96 -6.47
N ALA A 2 -3.36 -5.83 -6.26
CA ALA A 2 -2.72 -4.56 -5.92
C ALA A 2 -2.78 -3.54 -7.08
N PHE A 3 -2.85 -2.26 -6.74
CA PHE A 3 -2.81 -1.16 -7.71
C PHE A 3 -1.45 -1.09 -8.41
N ASP A 4 -1.46 -1.12 -9.74
CA ASP A 4 -0.25 -1.05 -10.57
C ASP A 4 0.17 0.41 -10.83
N PHE A 5 1.16 0.87 -10.07
CA PHE A 5 1.74 2.21 -10.20
C PHE A 5 2.60 2.38 -11.46
N ASP A 6 3.17 1.31 -12.03
CA ASP A 6 4.02 1.39 -13.21
C ASP A 6 3.22 1.68 -14.49
N SER A 7 1.93 1.33 -14.47
CA SER A 7 0.99 1.66 -15.55
C SER A 7 0.50 3.11 -15.55
N LEU A 8 0.92 3.94 -14.58
CA LEU A 8 0.52 5.35 -14.49
C LEU A 8 1.05 6.17 -15.66
N THR A 9 0.19 7.01 -16.24
CA THR A 9 0.65 8.04 -17.18
C THR A 9 1.34 9.16 -16.40
N LEU A 10 2.24 9.90 -17.07
CA LEU A 10 2.94 11.03 -16.45
C LEU A 10 1.97 12.09 -15.89
N GLY A 11 0.81 12.28 -16.54
CA GLY A 11 -0.23 13.19 -16.03
C GLY A 11 -0.87 12.70 -14.75
N GLU A 12 -1.07 11.39 -14.59
CA GLU A 12 -1.62 10.81 -13.36
C GLU A 12 -0.60 10.83 -12.23
N VAL A 13 0.69 10.59 -12.54
CA VAL A 13 1.78 10.77 -11.57
C VAL A 13 1.79 12.20 -11.05
N ALA A 14 1.81 13.20 -11.95
CA ALA A 14 1.80 14.60 -11.56
C ALA A 14 0.58 14.96 -10.69
N VAL A 15 -0.62 14.48 -11.05
CA VAL A 15 -1.83 14.71 -10.26
C VAL A 15 -1.74 14.10 -8.86
N ILE A 16 -1.18 12.90 -8.73
CA ILE A 16 -1.00 12.24 -7.43
C ILE A 16 0.00 13.04 -6.57
N GLU A 17 1.11 13.47 -7.16
CA GLU A 17 2.13 14.24 -6.46
C GLU A 17 1.60 15.62 -6.03
N ASP A 18 0.89 16.32 -6.91
CA ASP A 18 0.29 17.63 -6.62
C ASP A 18 -0.74 17.57 -5.48
N LEU A 19 -1.62 16.56 -5.49
CA LEU A 19 -2.68 16.42 -4.48
C LEU A 19 -2.15 15.91 -3.15
N SER A 20 -1.14 15.04 -3.18
CA SER A 20 -0.53 14.47 -1.97
C SER A 20 0.52 15.38 -1.33
N GLY A 21 1.19 16.23 -2.12
CA GLY A 21 2.36 16.99 -1.71
C GLY A 21 3.60 16.13 -1.49
N GLN A 22 3.62 14.90 -2.01
CA GLN A 22 4.71 13.94 -1.87
C GLN A 22 5.07 13.37 -3.24
N SER A 23 6.34 13.00 -3.45
CA SER A 23 6.71 12.27 -4.65
C SER A 23 6.14 10.86 -4.64
N ILE A 24 5.89 10.29 -5.82
CA ILE A 24 5.36 8.93 -5.96
C ILE A 24 6.28 7.89 -5.28
N ALA A 25 7.59 8.13 -5.32
CA ALA A 25 8.60 7.31 -4.65
C ALA A 25 8.45 7.29 -3.12
N THR A 26 7.94 8.38 -2.53
CA THR A 26 7.72 8.51 -1.08
C THR A 26 6.38 7.87 -0.65
N ILE A 27 5.39 7.83 -1.55
CA ILE A 27 4.06 7.24 -1.29
C ILE A 27 4.13 5.71 -1.17
N ALA A 28 5.06 5.09 -1.89
CA ALA A 28 5.35 3.66 -1.78
C ALA A 28 5.97 3.28 -0.42
N ASP A 29 6.46 4.26 0.35
CA ASP A 29 7.11 4.03 1.64
C ASP A 29 6.07 4.04 2.79
N THR A 30 6.08 3.01 3.63
CA THR A 30 4.97 2.70 4.56
C THR A 30 4.84 3.66 5.75
N VAL A 31 5.77 4.60 5.91
CA VAL A 31 5.97 5.42 7.12
C VAL A 31 5.30 6.80 7.05
N SER A 32 4.93 7.27 5.85
CA SER A 32 4.43 8.64 5.65
C SER A 32 2.91 8.80 5.89
N PRO A 33 2.41 9.99 6.32
CA PRO A 33 0.98 10.24 6.52
C PRO A 33 0.18 10.02 5.23
N LYS A 34 -0.56 8.90 5.20
CA LYS A 34 -1.13 8.36 3.96
C LYS A 34 -2.43 9.00 3.49
N GLY A 35 -3.11 9.82 4.30
CA GLY A 35 -4.49 10.25 3.99
C GLY A 35 -4.67 10.92 2.61
N LYS A 36 -3.89 11.97 2.31
CA LYS A 36 -3.97 12.65 1.00
C LYS A 36 -3.38 11.82 -0.13
N ALA A 37 -2.31 11.08 0.12
CA ALA A 37 -1.69 10.21 -0.87
C ALA A 37 -2.65 9.09 -1.29
N LEU A 38 -3.24 8.38 -0.32
CA LEU A 38 -4.27 7.35 -0.55
C LEU A 38 -5.48 7.92 -1.27
N ALA A 39 -5.97 9.09 -0.85
CA ALA A 39 -7.08 9.74 -1.55
C ALA A 39 -6.73 10.07 -3.01
N ALA A 40 -5.50 10.53 -3.28
CA ALA A 40 -5.07 10.85 -4.64
C ALA A 40 -4.97 9.59 -5.51
N VAL A 41 -4.36 8.52 -4.99
CA VAL A 41 -4.28 7.22 -5.69
C VAL A 41 -5.68 6.64 -5.90
N ALA A 42 -6.54 6.65 -4.88
CA ALA A 42 -7.90 6.13 -4.97
C ALA A 42 -8.75 6.90 -5.99
N MET A 43 -8.55 8.22 -6.11
CA MET A 43 -9.20 9.02 -7.15
C MET A 43 -8.79 8.56 -8.55
N VAL A 44 -7.49 8.39 -8.80
CA VAL A 44 -6.98 7.93 -10.10
C VAL A 44 -7.46 6.51 -10.41
N ALA A 45 -7.43 5.61 -9.43
CA ALA A 45 -7.91 4.25 -9.56
C ALA A 45 -9.40 4.18 -9.94
N ARG A 46 -10.27 4.96 -9.28
CA ARG A 46 -11.71 5.08 -9.64
C ARG A 46 -11.91 5.59 -11.06
N ARG A 47 -11.14 6.60 -11.47
CA ARG A 47 -11.23 7.14 -12.84
C ARG A 47 -10.86 6.10 -13.88
N ARG A 48 -9.81 5.32 -13.63
CA ARG A 48 -9.40 4.19 -14.48
C ARG A 48 -10.43 3.07 -14.52
N ALA A 49 -11.13 2.83 -13.42
CA ALA A 49 -12.19 1.84 -13.31
C ALA A 49 -13.52 2.24 -14.00
N GLY A 50 -13.55 3.39 -14.70
CA GLY A 50 -14.72 3.83 -15.46
C GLY A 50 -15.50 4.97 -14.80
N GLU A 51 -14.98 5.60 -13.73
CA GLU A 51 -15.59 6.76 -13.07
C GLU A 51 -14.78 8.05 -13.31
N PRO A 52 -14.69 8.57 -14.54
CA PRO A 52 -13.78 9.70 -14.87
C PRO A 52 -14.12 11.00 -14.13
N ALA A 53 -15.37 11.17 -13.67
CA ALA A 53 -15.82 12.33 -12.91
C ALA A 53 -15.53 12.23 -11.40
N PHE A 54 -14.97 11.12 -10.92
CA PHE A 54 -14.66 10.94 -9.50
C PHE A 54 -13.65 12.00 -9.05
N THR A 55 -13.92 12.64 -7.92
CA THR A 55 -13.19 13.81 -7.43
C THR A 55 -12.30 13.48 -6.23
N PHE A 56 -11.29 14.31 -6.00
CA PHE A 56 -10.42 14.17 -4.83
C PHE A 56 -11.18 14.28 -3.50
N ASN A 57 -12.16 15.18 -3.40
CA ASN A 57 -12.97 15.32 -2.19
C ASN A 57 -13.83 14.07 -1.91
N GLN A 58 -14.30 13.39 -2.95
CA GLN A 58 -14.98 12.10 -2.80
C GLN A 58 -14.00 11.02 -2.31
N ALA A 59 -12.75 11.03 -2.80
CA ALA A 59 -11.72 10.14 -2.31
C ALA A 59 -11.35 10.39 -0.84
N MET A 60 -11.28 11.66 -0.43
CA MET A 60 -11.04 12.07 0.97
C MET A 60 -12.16 11.66 1.94
N ALA A 61 -13.34 11.34 1.43
CA ALA A 61 -14.47 10.85 2.22
C ALA A 61 -14.43 9.32 2.43
N LEU A 62 -13.51 8.60 1.77
CA LEU A 62 -13.34 7.17 1.98
C LEU A 62 -12.76 6.89 3.36
N THR A 63 -13.17 5.79 3.96
CA THR A 63 -12.46 5.25 5.13
C THR A 63 -11.11 4.70 4.70
N LEU A 64 -10.19 4.53 5.66
CA LEU A 64 -8.89 3.94 5.39
C LEU A 64 -9.03 2.53 4.80
N ASP A 65 -9.97 1.75 5.33
CA ASP A 65 -10.31 0.41 4.87
C ASP A 65 -10.78 0.41 3.40
N GLN A 66 -11.74 1.26 3.06
CA GLN A 66 -12.22 1.43 1.69
C GLN A 66 -11.13 1.88 0.73
N ALA A 67 -10.22 2.76 1.19
CA ALA A 67 -9.09 3.21 0.39
C ALA A 67 -8.10 2.07 0.16
N ASN A 68 -7.78 1.28 1.19
CA ASN A 68 -6.86 0.14 1.13
C ASN A 68 -7.39 -0.98 0.22
N ASP A 69 -8.67 -1.32 0.32
CA ASP A 69 -9.31 -2.31 -0.57
C ASP A 69 -9.16 -1.91 -2.04
N LEU A 70 -9.36 -0.62 -2.32
CA LEU A 70 -9.35 -0.07 -3.67
C LEU A 70 -7.97 -0.15 -4.32
N ILE A 71 -6.92 -0.07 -3.50
CA ILE A 71 -5.53 -0.15 -3.96
C ILE A 71 -4.88 -1.52 -3.69
N GLY A 72 -5.63 -2.46 -3.10
CA GLY A 72 -5.19 -3.81 -2.78
C GLY A 72 -4.14 -3.89 -1.66
N LEU A 73 -4.13 -2.96 -0.71
CA LEU A 73 -3.28 -3.02 0.50
C LEU A 73 -3.87 -3.89 1.62
N ASN A 74 -5.17 -4.17 1.59
CA ASN A 74 -5.81 -5.09 2.55
C ASN A 74 -5.64 -6.57 2.16
N ASP A 75 -5.14 -6.86 0.96
CA ASP A 75 -4.91 -8.23 0.45
C ASP A 75 -3.54 -8.79 0.89
N GLU A 76 -2.86 -8.19 1.89
CA GLU A 76 -1.64 -8.77 2.47
C GLU A 76 -1.95 -10.16 3.02
N GLU A 77 -1.55 -11.19 2.26
CA GLU A 77 -1.44 -12.56 2.77
C GLU A 77 -0.62 -12.51 4.07
N PRO A 78 -1.04 -13.26 5.11
CA PRO A 78 -0.40 -13.20 6.41
C PRO A 78 1.08 -13.50 6.23
N ALA A 79 1.92 -12.68 6.86
CA ALA A 79 3.35 -12.93 7.00
C ALA A 79 3.56 -14.42 7.28
N GLU A 80 4.23 -15.12 6.37
CA GLU A 80 4.74 -16.45 6.68
C GLU A 80 5.71 -16.27 7.84
N ASP A 81 5.20 -16.53 9.05
CA ASP A 81 5.96 -16.80 10.24
C ASP A 81 6.81 -18.02 9.92
N SER A 82 8.00 -17.76 9.38
CA SER A 82 9.05 -18.75 9.22
C SER A 82 9.55 -19.04 10.62
N ASP A 83 8.78 -19.84 11.37
CA ASP A 83 9.20 -20.61 12.52
C ASP A 83 10.32 -21.54 12.04
N GLU A 84 11.55 -21.01 11.99
CA GLU A 84 12.76 -21.83 11.94
C GLU A 84 12.86 -22.57 13.28
N GLY A 85 12.14 -23.69 13.34
CA GLY A 85 12.36 -24.75 14.30
C GLY A 85 13.81 -25.21 14.22
N LYS A 86 14.68 -24.61 15.04
CA LYS A 86 16.02 -25.13 15.31
C LYS A 86 15.91 -26.32 16.27
N GLY A 87 15.52 -27.44 15.70
CA GLY A 87 15.81 -28.76 16.26
C GLY A 87 17.31 -29.05 16.24
N GLU A 88 17.78 -29.51 17.39
CA GLU A 88 18.92 -30.41 17.61
C GLU A 88 20.36 -29.92 17.36
N ARG A 89 21.07 -29.74 18.48
CA ARG A 89 22.40 -30.35 18.64
C ARG A 89 22.66 -30.75 20.10
N SER A 90 22.89 -32.05 20.29
CA SER A 90 23.48 -32.76 21.44
C SER A 90 24.63 -31.96 22.09
N GLU A 91 24.94 -32.03 23.39
CA GLU A 91 25.30 -33.18 24.22
C GLU A 91 25.14 -32.87 25.74
N PRO A 92 24.97 -33.87 26.63
CA PRO A 92 25.02 -33.66 28.08
C PRO A 92 26.48 -33.71 28.58
N SER A 93 27.00 -32.58 29.10
CA SER A 93 28.27 -32.57 29.83
C SER A 93 28.02 -32.95 31.29
N ALA A 94 28.39 -34.18 31.66
CA ALA A 94 28.48 -34.63 33.04
C ALA A 94 29.94 -34.48 33.52
N THR A 95 30.17 -33.59 34.48
CA THR A 95 31.44 -33.46 35.19
C THR A 95 31.49 -34.47 36.34
N VAL A 96 32.53 -35.32 36.34
CA VAL A 96 33.04 -36.05 37.52
C VAL A 96 34.35 -35.41 37.92
#